data_AF-D7L8T1-F1
#
_entry.id   AF-D7L8T1-F1
#
_cell.length_a   1.000
_cell.length_b   1.000
_cell.length_c   1.000
_cell.angle_alpha   90.00
_cell.angle_beta   90.00
_cell.angle_gamma   90.00
#
_symmetry.space_group_name_H-M   'P 1'
#
loop_
_entity.id
_entity.type
_entity.pdbx_description
1 polymer ?
#
loop_
_entity_poly.entity_id
_entity_poly.type
_entity_poly.pdbx_seq_one_letter_code
_entity_poly.pdbx_strand_id
1 'polypeptide(L)'
;NNNKHTTTVNSLNIPSAAAEIELVNPKLPPRSLSLTSSKKFEGSSNLIHLRYHMGPVLSSSPINIYVIWYGRWSRPHKSLIRDFLNSIFDAKAPSPSVAEWWRTASLYADQTGANVSRSVLIAGEYSDSNYSHGQHLTRLTIQDVIASAARSASFPVDHKNGMYLVLTSHDVTMQDFCRAVCGFHYFTFPSMVGYTMPYAWVGQSGKQCPEVCAYPFALPGYMGHGGPGELRPPNGETGVDGMVSVIGHELAEVVSNPLINAWYAGEDPTAPTEIGDLCEGLYGSGGGGGYIGQVMRDREGKTFNMNGKGGRKFLVQWIWNPNLKACSGPNSVD
;
A
#
# COMPACT_ATOMS: atom_id res chain seq x y z
N ASN A 1 33.64 55.44 33.43
CA ASN A 1 34.25 54.22 32.86
C ASN A 1 33.26 53.07 32.94
N ASN A 2 32.33 52.99 31.97
CA ASN A 2 31.40 51.86 31.82
C ASN A 2 31.66 51.20 30.47
N ASN A 3 31.98 49.91 30.53
CA ASN A 3 32.35 49.04 29.41
C ASN A 3 31.27 49.00 28.32
N LYS A 4 31.65 49.33 27.09
CA LYS A 4 30.93 48.93 25.87
C LYS A 4 31.44 47.54 25.46
N HIS A 5 30.64 46.50 25.70
CA HIS A 5 30.81 45.22 25.03
C HIS A 5 30.08 45.28 23.67
N THR A 6 30.88 45.35 22.61
CA THR A 6 30.44 45.18 21.23
C THR A 6 30.32 43.68 20.96
N THR A 7 29.10 43.16 20.86
CA THR A 7 28.86 41.77 20.43
C THR A 7 28.80 41.73 18.91
N THR A 8 29.90 41.25 18.32
CA THR A 8 29.97 40.76 16.95
C THR A 8 29.09 39.52 16.80
N VAL A 9 27.98 39.65 16.05
CA VAL A 9 27.19 38.49 15.61
C VAL A 9 27.91 37.90 14.39
N ASN A 10 28.61 36.80 14.60
CA ASN A 10 29.11 35.96 13.50
C ASN A 10 27.90 35.35 12.79
N SER A 11 27.58 35.88 11.61
CA SER A 11 26.68 35.24 10.66
C SER A 11 27.35 33.97 10.12
N LEU A 12 27.03 32.83 10.72
CA LEU A 12 27.32 31.52 10.13
C LEU A 12 26.43 31.37 8.90
N ASN A 13 27.02 31.56 7.73
CA ASN A 13 26.47 31.13 6.45
C ASN A 13 26.29 29.61 6.48
N ILE A 14 25.05 29.14 6.63
CA ILE A 14 24.68 27.76 6.31
C ILE A 14 23.94 27.81 4.96
N PRO A 15 24.42 27.13 3.91
CA PRO A 15 23.68 27.05 2.66
C PRO A 15 22.46 26.13 2.81
N SER A 16 21.28 26.70 2.47
CA SER A 16 20.07 26.13 1.84
C SER A 16 20.23 24.70 1.24
N ALA A 17 19.31 23.72 1.28
CA ALA A 17 17.87 23.67 1.58
C ALA A 17 17.52 22.24 2.04
N ALA A 18 17.09 22.06 3.30
CA ALA A 18 16.16 20.97 3.61
C ALA A 18 14.77 21.51 3.26
N ALA A 19 14.06 20.86 2.35
CA ALA A 19 12.67 21.19 2.10
C ALA A 19 11.90 21.00 3.43
N GLU A 20 11.26 22.05 3.91
CA GLU A 20 10.50 22.01 5.15
C GLU A 20 9.29 21.08 4.94
N ILE A 21 9.29 19.97 5.68
CA ILE A 21 8.21 18.98 5.70
C ILE A 21 7.37 19.26 6.95
N GLU A 22 6.08 19.48 6.76
CA GLU A 22 5.13 19.73 7.86
C GLU A 22 4.35 18.45 8.18
N LEU A 23 4.13 18.17 9.47
CA LEU A 23 3.21 17.12 9.90
C LEU A 23 1.80 17.68 10.03
N VAL A 24 0.86 17.16 9.25
CA VAL A 24 -0.53 17.62 9.17
C VAL A 24 -1.48 16.50 9.60
N ASN A 25 -2.42 16.79 10.50
CA ASN A 25 -3.55 15.91 10.80
C ASN A 25 -4.84 16.59 10.27
N PRO A 26 -5.44 16.11 9.16
CA PRO A 26 -6.52 16.84 8.46
C PRO A 26 -7.84 17.07 9.22
N LYS A 27 -7.98 16.57 10.45
CA LYS A 27 -9.21 16.73 11.25
C LYS A 27 -8.99 17.14 12.70
N LEU A 28 -7.78 17.08 13.24
CA LEU A 28 -7.52 17.55 14.59
C LEU A 28 -7.01 18.99 14.54
N PRO A 29 -7.61 19.93 15.30
CA PRO A 29 -7.13 21.30 15.34
C PRO A 29 -5.65 21.32 15.78
N PRO A 30 -4.82 22.25 15.25
CA PRO A 30 -3.42 22.36 15.64
C PRO A 30 -3.33 22.56 17.16
N ARG A 31 -2.64 21.61 17.83
CA ARG A 31 -2.32 21.55 19.27
C ARG A 31 -2.98 22.65 20.14
N SER A 32 -4.25 22.46 20.50
CA SER A 32 -4.84 23.15 21.64
C SER A 32 -5.31 22.15 22.70
N LEU A 33 -4.55 22.09 23.78
CA LEU A 33 -4.91 21.69 25.15
C LEU A 33 -5.39 20.24 25.39
N SER A 34 -4.52 19.52 26.10
CA SER A 34 -4.85 18.54 27.16
C SER A 34 -5.41 17.18 26.73
N LEU A 35 -4.52 16.18 26.68
CA LEU A 35 -4.33 15.17 27.74
C LEU A 35 -3.31 14.13 27.23
N THR A 36 -2.40 13.71 28.10
CA THR A 36 -1.41 12.66 27.88
C THR A 36 -2.06 11.26 27.80
N SER A 37 -2.99 11.04 26.88
CA SER A 37 -3.48 9.70 26.54
C SER A 37 -2.66 9.17 25.38
N SER A 38 -1.95 8.08 25.60
CA SER A 38 -1.32 7.30 24.54
C SER A 38 -2.32 7.03 23.40
N LYS A 39 -2.00 7.48 22.17
CA LYS A 39 -2.77 7.19 20.95
C LYS A 39 -2.47 5.80 20.37
N LYS A 40 -1.59 5.04 21.04
CA LYS A 40 -1.13 3.68 20.71
C LYS A 40 -2.25 2.65 20.52
N PHE A 41 -3.48 2.97 20.93
CA PHE A 41 -4.63 2.09 20.84
C PHE A 41 -5.60 2.45 19.70
N GLU A 42 -5.31 3.47 18.90
CA GLU A 42 -6.13 3.85 17.75
C GLU A 42 -5.98 2.80 16.63
N GLY A 43 -7.06 2.04 16.40
CA GLY A 43 -7.06 0.84 15.54
C GLY A 43 -6.72 -0.45 16.28
N SER A 44 -6.25 -0.40 17.54
CA SER A 44 -6.11 -1.61 18.36
C SER A 44 -7.47 -2.09 18.85
N SER A 45 -7.67 -3.41 18.90
CA SER A 45 -8.84 -3.99 19.55
C SER A 45 -8.44 -5.28 20.24
N ASN A 46 -8.81 -5.41 21.51
CA ASN A 46 -8.70 -6.67 22.24
C ASN A 46 -9.66 -7.76 21.70
N LEU A 47 -10.56 -7.38 20.79
CA LEU A 47 -11.49 -8.28 20.10
C LEU A 47 -10.93 -8.80 18.77
N ILE A 48 -9.88 -8.17 18.23
CA ILE A 48 -9.22 -8.66 17.02
C ILE A 48 -8.28 -9.79 17.42
N HIS A 49 -8.66 -11.00 17.02
CA HIS A 49 -7.84 -12.19 17.17
C HIS A 49 -7.27 -12.60 15.81
N LEU A 50 -6.21 -11.93 15.39
CA LEU A 50 -5.43 -12.38 14.25
C LEU A 50 -4.76 -13.71 14.59
N ARG A 51 -4.97 -14.72 13.75
CA ARG A 51 -4.51 -16.10 13.98
C ARG A 51 -3.78 -16.62 12.76
N TYR A 52 -2.89 -17.56 13.04
CA TYR A 52 -2.25 -18.36 12.01
C TYR A 52 -3.01 -19.68 11.83
N HIS A 53 -3.30 -20.03 10.58
CA HIS A 53 -4.19 -21.12 10.17
C HIS A 53 -3.45 -22.22 9.39
N MET A 54 -2.13 -22.33 9.61
CA MET A 54 -1.27 -23.41 9.11
C MET A 54 -0.92 -23.36 7.61
N GLY A 55 -1.32 -22.32 6.89
CA GLY A 55 -0.96 -22.07 5.50
C GLY A 55 0.44 -21.47 5.31
N PRO A 56 1.01 -21.54 4.10
CA PRO A 56 2.33 -20.97 3.82
C PRO A 56 2.30 -19.43 3.81
N VAL A 57 3.48 -18.82 3.94
CA VAL A 57 3.70 -17.39 3.61
C VAL A 57 4.73 -17.28 2.48
N LEU A 58 4.81 -16.13 1.80
CA LEU A 58 5.85 -15.89 0.80
C LEU A 58 7.18 -15.51 1.48
N SER A 59 7.93 -16.52 1.91
CA SER A 59 9.17 -16.39 2.68
C SER A 59 10.45 -16.36 1.85
N SER A 60 10.36 -16.65 0.55
CA SER A 60 11.51 -16.66 -0.35
C SER A 60 12.10 -15.28 -0.56
N SER A 61 13.43 -15.20 -0.59
CA SER A 61 14.16 -13.94 -0.77
C SER A 61 14.95 -13.96 -2.08
N PRO A 62 14.55 -13.18 -3.11
CA PRO A 62 13.39 -12.28 -3.15
C PRO A 62 12.05 -13.00 -3.41
N ILE A 63 10.94 -12.30 -3.14
CA ILE A 63 9.62 -12.62 -3.71
C ILE A 63 9.59 -12.11 -5.14
N ASN A 64 9.39 -13.00 -6.10
CA ASN A 64 9.31 -12.70 -7.51
C ASN A 64 7.89 -12.24 -7.89
N ILE A 65 7.75 -10.98 -8.30
CA ILE A 65 6.49 -10.41 -8.76
C ILE A 65 6.50 -10.38 -10.29
N TYR A 66 5.53 -11.06 -10.91
CA TYR A 66 5.28 -11.03 -12.35
C TYR A 66 4.12 -10.07 -12.62
N VAL A 67 4.43 -8.89 -13.16
CA VAL A 67 3.44 -7.82 -13.33
C VAL A 67 2.74 -7.95 -14.68
N ILE A 68 1.41 -7.98 -14.66
CA ILE A 68 0.56 -8.07 -15.85
C ILE A 68 -0.19 -6.75 -16.00
N TRP A 69 0.19 -5.96 -16.99
CA TRP A 69 -0.48 -4.70 -17.34
C TRP A 69 -1.60 -4.98 -18.33
N TYR A 70 -2.84 -5.05 -17.85
CA TYR A 70 -4.00 -5.30 -18.69
C TYR A 70 -4.69 -3.99 -19.10
N GLY A 71 -4.82 -3.78 -20.41
CA GLY A 71 -5.36 -2.56 -21.02
C GLY A 71 -4.31 -1.47 -21.30
N ARG A 72 -4.77 -0.24 -21.55
CA ARG A 72 -3.94 0.88 -22.01
C ARG A 72 -3.32 1.65 -20.84
N TRP A 73 -2.03 1.42 -20.65
CA TRP A 73 -1.24 2.05 -19.61
C TRP A 73 -0.26 3.08 -20.14
N SER A 74 -0.22 4.26 -19.51
CA SER A 74 0.79 5.28 -19.81
C SER A 74 2.16 4.87 -19.23
N ARG A 75 3.24 5.31 -19.86
CA ARG A 75 4.61 5.06 -19.35
C ARG A 75 4.83 5.68 -17.95
N PRO A 76 4.38 6.92 -17.65
CA PRO A 76 4.52 7.51 -16.32
C PRO A 76 3.80 6.72 -15.23
N HIS A 77 2.58 6.23 -15.50
CA HIS A 77 1.81 5.43 -14.52
C HIS A 77 2.50 4.10 -14.20
N LYS A 78 3.01 3.39 -15.23
CA LYS A 78 3.80 2.17 -15.00
C LYS A 78 5.07 2.47 -14.21
N SER A 79 5.76 3.56 -14.52
CA SER A 79 6.99 3.95 -13.82
C SER A 79 6.74 4.19 -12.33
N LEU A 80 5.66 4.89 -11.99
CA LEU A 80 5.30 5.17 -10.60
C LEU A 80 5.07 3.89 -9.80
N ILE A 81 4.31 2.94 -10.35
CA ILE A 81 4.06 1.65 -9.70
C ILE A 81 5.34 0.82 -9.59
N ARG A 82 6.18 0.78 -10.63
CA ARG A 82 7.50 0.13 -10.55
C ARG A 82 8.37 0.75 -9.48
N ASP A 83 8.37 2.08 -9.35
CA ASP A 83 9.15 2.76 -8.33
C ASP A 83 8.64 2.40 -6.93
N PHE A 84 7.32 2.29 -6.73
CA PHE A 84 6.74 1.81 -5.47
C PHE A 84 7.20 0.39 -5.13
N LEU A 85 7.04 -0.57 -6.05
CA LEU A 85 7.47 -1.96 -5.84
C LEU A 85 8.97 -2.05 -5.54
N ASN A 86 9.80 -1.28 -6.26
CA ASN A 86 11.23 -1.23 -6.01
C ASN A 86 11.60 -0.50 -4.70
N SER A 87 10.69 0.29 -4.12
CA SER A 87 10.92 0.98 -2.85
C SER A 87 10.81 0.05 -1.64
N ILE A 88 10.15 -1.12 -1.80
CA ILE A 88 9.97 -2.11 -0.74
C ILE A 88 11.31 -2.65 -0.21
N PHE A 89 12.31 -2.79 -1.06
CA PHE A 89 13.65 -3.27 -0.66
C PHE A 89 14.73 -2.17 -0.72
N ASP A 90 14.36 -0.92 -1.01
CA ASP A 90 15.32 0.19 -1.10
C ASP A 90 15.70 0.73 0.28
N ALA A 91 16.73 0.14 0.86
CA ALA A 91 17.29 0.59 2.14
C ALA A 91 17.93 1.99 2.11
N LYS A 92 18.07 2.63 0.94
CA LYS A 92 18.65 3.98 0.81
C LYS A 92 17.59 5.09 0.90
N ALA A 93 16.31 4.76 0.79
CA ALA A 93 15.24 5.73 0.92
C ALA A 93 15.23 6.34 2.33
N PRO A 94 15.06 7.67 2.48
CA PRO A 94 15.05 8.31 3.79
C PRO A 94 13.84 7.89 4.61
N SER A 95 14.02 7.74 5.93
CA SER A 95 12.93 7.47 6.86
C SER A 95 11.99 8.69 6.98
N PRO A 96 10.67 8.49 7.14
CA PRO A 96 9.96 7.20 7.06
C PRO A 96 9.92 6.68 5.60
N SER A 97 10.11 5.38 5.40
CA SER A 97 10.28 4.77 4.07
C SER A 97 9.36 3.57 3.80
N VAL A 98 9.11 3.28 2.51
CA VAL A 98 8.34 2.08 2.09
C VAL A 98 9.01 0.79 2.59
N ALA A 99 10.34 0.74 2.59
CA ALA A 99 11.09 -0.41 3.12
C ALA A 99 10.88 -0.61 4.63
N GLU A 100 10.76 0.47 5.41
CA GLU A 100 10.43 0.37 6.84
C GLU A 100 8.98 -0.08 7.06
N TRP A 101 8.04 0.41 6.26
CA TRP A 101 6.65 -0.06 6.30
C TRP A 101 6.54 -1.57 6.01
N TRP A 102 7.25 -2.06 4.99
CA TRP A 102 7.25 -3.48 4.62
C TRP A 102 7.83 -4.40 5.72
N ARG A 103 8.61 -3.87 6.67
CA ARG A 103 9.10 -4.67 7.80
C ARG A 103 7.96 -5.23 8.64
N THR A 104 6.80 -4.56 8.69
CA THR A 104 5.64 -5.08 9.40
C THR A 104 5.09 -6.34 8.73
N ALA A 105 5.03 -6.40 7.40
CA ALA A 105 4.67 -7.63 6.67
C ALA A 105 5.66 -8.77 6.98
N SER A 106 6.96 -8.46 7.12
CA SER A 106 7.98 -9.44 7.49
C SER A 106 7.86 -10.01 8.92
N LEU A 107 6.92 -9.54 9.74
CA LEU A 107 6.68 -10.11 11.08
C LEU A 107 5.85 -11.40 11.03
N TYR A 108 5.15 -11.66 9.92
CA TYR A 108 4.33 -12.84 9.72
C TYR A 108 5.19 -14.02 9.26
N ALA A 109 4.97 -15.19 9.85
CA ALA A 109 5.73 -16.40 9.57
C ALA A 109 4.81 -17.61 9.37
N ASP A 110 5.30 -18.64 8.69
CA ASP A 110 4.60 -19.92 8.59
C ASP A 110 5.05 -20.93 9.65
N GLN A 111 4.51 -22.14 9.56
CA GLN A 111 4.79 -23.26 10.45
C GLN A 111 6.25 -23.72 10.46
N THR A 112 7.04 -23.36 9.45
CA THR A 112 8.48 -23.66 9.40
C THR A 112 9.30 -22.64 10.21
N GLY A 113 8.67 -21.56 10.68
CA GLY A 113 9.33 -20.42 11.30
C GLY A 113 9.93 -19.46 10.27
N ALA A 114 9.67 -19.65 8.97
CA ALA A 114 10.11 -18.75 7.93
C ALA A 114 9.18 -17.54 7.84
N ASN A 115 9.75 -16.34 7.96
CA ASN A 115 9.03 -15.08 7.85
C ASN A 115 8.81 -14.69 6.39
N VAL A 116 7.76 -13.90 6.14
CA VAL A 116 7.59 -13.15 4.90
C VAL A 116 8.88 -12.40 4.57
N SER A 117 9.31 -12.52 3.31
CA SER A 117 10.57 -11.91 2.88
C SER A 117 10.50 -10.38 2.84
N ARG A 118 11.63 -9.77 3.22
CA ARG A 118 11.82 -8.31 3.15
C ARG A 118 12.22 -7.83 1.75
N SER A 119 12.47 -8.74 0.83
CA SER A 119 12.96 -8.45 -0.51
C SER A 119 11.95 -8.87 -1.54
N VAL A 120 11.64 -7.97 -2.47
CA VAL A 120 10.77 -8.21 -3.62
C VAL A 120 11.53 -7.89 -4.90
N LEU A 121 11.22 -8.58 -5.98
CA LEU A 121 11.82 -8.37 -7.29
C LEU A 121 10.73 -8.39 -8.35
N ILE A 122 10.68 -7.36 -9.20
CA ILE A 122 9.91 -7.45 -10.44
C ILE A 122 10.65 -8.40 -11.37
N ALA A 123 10.24 -9.67 -11.38
CA ALA A 123 10.93 -10.75 -12.08
C ALA A 123 10.56 -10.81 -13.57
N GLY A 124 9.39 -10.28 -13.93
CA GLY A 124 8.94 -10.18 -15.31
C GLY A 124 7.73 -9.28 -15.45
N GLU A 125 7.50 -8.79 -16.67
CA GLU A 125 6.36 -7.95 -16.98
C GLU A 125 5.73 -8.34 -18.32
N TYR A 126 4.41 -8.28 -18.40
CA TYR A 126 3.64 -8.50 -19.62
C TYR A 126 2.65 -7.36 -19.82
N SER A 127 2.45 -6.92 -21.06
CA SER A 127 1.48 -5.87 -21.38
C SER A 127 0.48 -6.36 -22.41
N ASP A 128 -0.79 -6.36 -22.02
CA ASP A 128 -1.91 -6.68 -22.88
C ASP A 128 -2.71 -5.42 -23.20
N SER A 129 -2.21 -4.63 -24.16
CA SER A 129 -2.92 -3.43 -24.63
C SER A 129 -4.06 -3.74 -25.60
N ASN A 130 -4.22 -5.02 -25.97
CA ASN A 130 -5.22 -5.48 -26.94
C ASN A 130 -6.50 -5.98 -26.24
N TYR A 131 -6.50 -6.03 -24.90
CA TYR A 131 -7.63 -6.51 -24.10
C TYR A 131 -8.04 -7.92 -24.52
N SER A 132 -7.12 -8.89 -24.44
CA SER A 132 -7.33 -10.25 -24.97
C SER A 132 -8.57 -10.97 -24.42
N HIS A 133 -9.10 -10.54 -23.27
CA HIS A 133 -10.32 -11.02 -22.62
C HIS A 133 -11.42 -9.95 -22.51
N GLY A 134 -11.37 -8.91 -23.34
CA GLY A 134 -12.32 -7.79 -23.35
C GLY A 134 -12.09 -6.76 -22.23
N GLN A 135 -12.96 -5.75 -22.16
CA GLN A 135 -12.86 -4.64 -21.19
C GLN A 135 -13.75 -4.83 -19.94
N HIS A 136 -14.49 -5.93 -19.87
CA HIS A 136 -15.37 -6.27 -18.76
C HIS A 136 -14.92 -7.59 -18.16
N LEU A 137 -14.24 -7.52 -17.03
CA LEU A 137 -13.65 -8.68 -16.38
C LEU A 137 -14.49 -9.12 -15.17
N THR A 138 -14.34 -10.38 -14.79
CA THR A 138 -14.81 -10.98 -13.55
C THR A 138 -13.63 -11.67 -12.84
N ARG A 139 -13.85 -12.14 -11.61
CA ARG A 139 -12.80 -12.87 -10.86
C ARG A 139 -12.33 -14.12 -11.60
N LEU A 140 -13.22 -14.76 -12.36
CA LEU A 140 -12.87 -15.90 -13.19
C LEU A 140 -12.06 -15.49 -14.42
N THR A 141 -12.48 -14.45 -15.14
CA THR A 141 -11.73 -14.03 -16.36
C THR A 141 -10.34 -13.47 -16.04
N ILE A 142 -10.10 -12.99 -14.81
CA ILE A 142 -8.75 -12.62 -14.37
C ILE A 142 -7.79 -13.83 -14.42
N GLN A 143 -8.28 -15.04 -14.16
CA GLN A 143 -7.44 -16.24 -14.30
C GLN A 143 -7.11 -16.54 -15.76
N ASP A 144 -8.02 -16.26 -16.70
CA ASP A 144 -7.75 -16.38 -18.13
C ASP A 144 -6.72 -15.34 -18.63
N VAL A 145 -6.79 -14.11 -18.08
CA VAL A 145 -5.79 -13.06 -18.29
C VAL A 145 -4.42 -13.53 -17.81
N ILE A 146 -4.34 -14.09 -16.59
CA ILE A 146 -3.09 -14.64 -16.04
C ILE A 146 -2.57 -15.78 -16.92
N ALA A 147 -3.42 -16.73 -17.30
CA ALA A 147 -3.03 -17.85 -18.16
C ALA A 147 -2.46 -17.38 -19.51
N SER A 148 -3.08 -16.35 -20.09
CA SER A 148 -2.65 -15.78 -21.38
C SER A 148 -1.34 -15.03 -21.26
N ALA A 149 -1.16 -14.24 -20.19
CA ALA A 149 0.07 -13.52 -19.90
C ALA A 149 1.23 -14.48 -19.60
N ALA A 150 1.01 -15.49 -18.76
CA ALA A 150 2.02 -16.48 -18.40
C ALA A 150 2.54 -17.25 -19.62
N ARG A 151 1.65 -17.64 -20.55
CA ARG A 151 2.04 -18.26 -21.82
C ARG A 151 2.78 -17.30 -22.74
N SER A 152 2.28 -16.07 -22.89
CA SER A 152 2.80 -15.11 -23.88
C SER A 152 4.15 -14.51 -23.48
N ALA A 153 4.36 -14.29 -22.17
CA ALA A 153 5.61 -13.79 -21.62
C ALA A 153 6.58 -14.90 -21.20
N SER A 154 6.18 -16.17 -21.33
CA SER A 154 6.92 -17.33 -20.84
C SER A 154 7.37 -17.18 -19.39
N PHE A 155 6.47 -16.67 -18.52
CA PHE A 155 6.78 -16.55 -17.10
C PHE A 155 7.03 -17.94 -16.50
N PRO A 156 8.09 -18.12 -15.69
CA PRO A 156 8.34 -19.40 -15.04
C PRO A 156 7.25 -19.69 -14.02
N VAL A 157 6.96 -20.98 -13.84
CA VAL A 157 6.05 -21.42 -12.79
C VAL A 157 6.81 -21.48 -11.48
N ASP A 158 6.65 -20.43 -10.66
CA ASP A 158 7.43 -20.20 -9.45
C ASP A 158 6.57 -20.36 -8.19
N HIS A 159 6.08 -21.57 -7.93
CA HIS A 159 5.13 -21.84 -6.84
C HIS A 159 5.62 -21.49 -5.44
N LYS A 160 6.95 -21.40 -5.25
CA LYS A 160 7.55 -21.16 -3.94
C LYS A 160 7.93 -19.70 -3.74
N ASN A 161 8.33 -19.01 -4.80
CA ASN A 161 8.92 -17.68 -4.69
C ASN A 161 8.11 -16.62 -5.43
N GLY A 162 7.11 -17.00 -6.22
CA GLY A 162 6.46 -16.12 -7.18
C GLY A 162 5.00 -15.77 -6.88
N MET A 163 4.58 -14.59 -7.32
CA MET A 163 3.18 -14.18 -7.41
C MET A 163 2.90 -13.39 -8.71
N TYR A 164 1.65 -13.40 -9.19
CA TYR A 164 1.20 -12.50 -10.25
C TYR A 164 0.60 -11.23 -9.68
N LEU A 165 0.97 -10.07 -10.22
CA LEU A 165 0.31 -8.80 -9.91
C LEU A 165 -0.40 -8.30 -11.18
N VAL A 166 -1.73 -8.43 -11.22
CA VAL A 166 -2.56 -8.02 -12.35
C VAL A 166 -3.08 -6.61 -12.14
N LEU A 167 -2.71 -5.69 -13.03
CA LEU A 167 -3.03 -4.27 -12.93
C LEU A 167 -3.86 -3.86 -14.14
N THR A 168 -5.11 -3.48 -13.89
CA THR A 168 -6.05 -3.06 -14.95
C THR A 168 -6.05 -1.55 -15.13
N SER A 169 -6.02 -1.08 -16.38
CA SER A 169 -6.07 0.35 -16.70
C SER A 169 -7.45 0.96 -16.46
N HIS A 170 -7.50 2.29 -16.45
CA HIS A 170 -8.68 3.12 -16.13
C HIS A 170 -9.93 2.85 -16.99
N ASP A 171 -9.76 2.23 -18.14
CA ASP A 171 -10.79 1.90 -19.13
C ASP A 171 -11.21 0.43 -19.11
N VAL A 172 -10.77 -0.35 -18.12
CA VAL A 172 -11.20 -1.73 -17.89
C VAL A 172 -12.12 -1.74 -16.67
N THR A 173 -13.31 -2.31 -16.83
CA THR A 173 -14.23 -2.56 -15.73
C THR A 173 -14.05 -3.97 -15.19
N MET A 174 -14.31 -4.14 -13.91
CA MET A 174 -14.22 -5.41 -13.21
C MET A 174 -15.44 -5.57 -12.32
N GLN A 175 -15.95 -6.81 -12.21
CA GLN A 175 -17.03 -7.14 -11.28
C GLN A 175 -16.70 -6.67 -9.86
N ASP A 176 -17.66 -5.97 -9.23
CA ASP A 176 -17.59 -5.41 -7.87
C ASP A 176 -16.53 -4.32 -7.62
N PHE A 177 -15.75 -3.95 -8.65
CA PHE A 177 -14.86 -2.80 -8.59
C PHE A 177 -15.66 -1.53 -8.32
N CYS A 178 -15.12 -0.62 -7.50
CA CYS A 178 -15.77 0.63 -7.11
C CYS A 178 -17.04 0.48 -6.24
N ARG A 179 -17.40 -0.74 -5.84
CA ARG A 179 -18.59 -1.01 -5.02
C ARG A 179 -18.25 -1.77 -3.76
N ALA A 180 -17.59 -2.91 -3.91
CA ALA A 180 -17.19 -3.75 -2.80
C ALA A 180 -15.67 -3.77 -2.61
N VAL A 181 -14.91 -3.65 -3.70
CA VAL A 181 -13.46 -3.80 -3.67
C VAL A 181 -12.72 -2.83 -4.59
N CYS A 182 -11.47 -2.52 -4.26
CA CYS A 182 -10.53 -1.78 -5.09
C CYS A 182 -9.40 -2.68 -5.65
N GLY A 183 -9.18 -3.80 -4.98
CA GLY A 183 -8.30 -4.89 -5.34
C GLY A 183 -8.80 -6.19 -4.71
N PHE A 184 -8.14 -7.29 -5.01
CA PHE A 184 -8.23 -8.51 -4.20
C PHE A 184 -7.02 -9.39 -4.50
N HIS A 185 -6.69 -10.27 -3.57
CA HIS A 185 -5.77 -11.36 -3.84
C HIS A 185 -6.46 -12.73 -3.74
N TYR A 186 -5.88 -13.71 -4.42
CA TYR A 186 -6.33 -15.09 -4.42
C TYR A 186 -5.21 -15.99 -4.98
N PHE A 187 -5.52 -17.24 -5.34
CA PHE A 187 -4.60 -18.13 -6.04
C PHE A 187 -5.22 -18.67 -7.33
N THR A 188 -4.39 -18.94 -8.33
CA THR A 188 -4.86 -19.51 -9.60
C THR A 188 -5.36 -20.93 -9.42
N PHE A 189 -6.37 -21.32 -10.19
CA PHE A 189 -6.83 -22.71 -10.24
C PHE A 189 -6.04 -23.51 -11.27
N PRO A 190 -5.57 -24.73 -10.93
CA PRO A 190 -4.94 -25.62 -11.90
C PRO A 190 -5.78 -25.90 -13.14
N SER A 191 -7.12 -25.90 -13.01
CA SER A 191 -8.05 -26.08 -14.13
C SER A 191 -8.07 -24.90 -15.12
N MET A 192 -7.66 -23.70 -14.69
CA MET A 192 -7.68 -22.48 -15.49
C MET A 192 -6.29 -22.12 -16.03
N VAL A 193 -5.28 -22.16 -15.15
CA VAL A 193 -3.92 -21.68 -15.44
C VAL A 193 -2.92 -22.83 -15.64
N GLY A 194 -3.28 -24.05 -15.24
CA GLY A 194 -2.41 -25.24 -15.26
C GLY A 194 -1.65 -25.48 -13.96
N TYR A 195 -1.70 -24.52 -13.03
CA TYR A 195 -1.08 -24.61 -11.71
C TYR A 195 -1.72 -23.66 -10.69
N THR A 196 -1.42 -23.90 -9.42
CA THR A 196 -1.70 -22.97 -8.32
C THR A 196 -0.53 -22.02 -8.11
N MET A 197 -0.82 -20.72 -8.14
CA MET A 197 0.14 -19.66 -7.87
C MET A 197 -0.61 -18.43 -7.31
N PRO A 198 -0.10 -17.78 -6.25
CA PRO A 198 -0.75 -16.62 -5.64
C PRO A 198 -0.81 -15.43 -6.61
N TYR A 199 -1.88 -14.66 -6.57
CA TYR A 199 -1.98 -13.43 -7.34
C TYR A 199 -2.76 -12.35 -6.61
N ALA A 200 -2.47 -11.11 -6.95
CA ALA A 200 -3.27 -9.96 -6.60
C ALA A 200 -3.75 -9.26 -7.86
N TRP A 201 -4.97 -8.73 -7.84
CA TRP A 201 -5.51 -7.83 -8.84
C TRP A 201 -5.79 -6.47 -8.21
N VAL A 202 -5.49 -5.39 -8.94
CA VAL A 202 -5.86 -4.02 -8.56
C VAL A 202 -6.39 -3.24 -9.77
N GLY A 203 -7.47 -2.50 -9.56
CA GLY A 203 -8.09 -1.63 -10.56
C GLY A 203 -7.64 -0.17 -10.48
N GLN A 204 -7.43 0.48 -11.62
CA GLN A 204 -7.19 1.92 -11.68
C GLN A 204 -8.53 2.67 -11.64
N SER A 205 -8.78 3.37 -10.54
CA SER A 205 -10.10 3.97 -10.23
C SER A 205 -10.31 5.37 -10.78
N GLY A 206 -9.26 6.02 -11.30
CA GLY A 206 -9.24 7.46 -11.57
C GLY A 206 -10.34 7.97 -12.51
N LYS A 207 -10.83 7.12 -13.43
CA LYS A 207 -11.96 7.45 -14.33
C LYS A 207 -13.32 6.97 -13.82
N GLN A 208 -13.35 5.89 -13.04
CA GLN A 208 -14.59 5.18 -12.71
C GLN A 208 -15.15 5.58 -11.34
N CYS A 209 -14.29 5.70 -10.33
CA CYS A 209 -14.67 5.88 -8.93
C CYS A 209 -13.51 6.39 -8.05
N PRO A 210 -12.84 7.49 -8.41
CA PRO A 210 -11.73 8.00 -7.61
C PRO A 210 -12.12 8.20 -6.13
N GLU A 211 -13.36 8.58 -5.85
CA GLU A 211 -13.91 8.79 -4.51
C GLU A 211 -13.99 7.54 -3.63
N VAL A 212 -13.99 6.35 -4.23
CA VAL A 212 -14.04 5.07 -3.51
C VAL A 212 -12.64 4.50 -3.32
N CYS A 213 -11.87 4.44 -4.41
CA CYS A 213 -10.61 3.68 -4.45
C CYS A 213 -9.35 4.54 -4.57
N ALA A 214 -9.48 5.87 -4.52
CA ALA A 214 -8.35 6.79 -4.43
C ALA A 214 -8.40 7.67 -3.18
N TYR A 215 -9.13 7.24 -2.14
CA TYR A 215 -9.10 7.86 -0.82
C TYR A 215 -7.65 7.86 -0.27
N PRO A 216 -7.17 8.97 0.33
CA PRO A 216 -7.85 10.23 0.64
C PRO A 216 -7.67 11.36 -0.39
N PHE A 217 -7.28 11.05 -1.63
CA PHE A 217 -7.05 12.04 -2.69
C PHE A 217 -8.31 12.43 -3.46
N ALA A 218 -9.36 11.63 -3.34
CA ALA A 218 -10.70 11.95 -3.78
C ALA A 218 -11.67 11.48 -2.69
N LEU A 219 -12.67 12.31 -2.39
CA LEU A 219 -13.60 12.04 -1.29
C LEU A 219 -15.01 11.78 -1.83
N PRO A 220 -15.78 10.87 -1.21
CA PRO A 220 -17.19 10.69 -1.54
C PRO A 220 -17.96 12.00 -1.37
N GLY A 221 -18.89 12.28 -2.29
CA GLY A 221 -19.65 13.55 -2.29
C GLY A 221 -20.40 13.82 -0.97
N TYR A 222 -20.80 12.78 -0.23
CA TYR A 222 -21.45 12.93 1.08
C TYR A 222 -20.52 13.44 2.19
N MET A 223 -19.19 13.41 2.01
CA MET A 223 -18.21 13.92 2.98
C MET A 223 -17.94 15.44 2.83
N GLY A 224 -18.44 16.08 1.77
CA GLY A 224 -18.10 17.46 1.39
C GLY A 224 -18.59 18.58 2.32
N HIS A 225 -19.36 18.29 3.38
CA HIS A 225 -20.02 19.30 4.22
C HIS A 225 -19.51 19.40 5.67
N GLY A 226 -18.35 18.78 5.99
CA GLY A 226 -17.72 18.89 7.31
C GLY A 226 -16.58 17.92 7.60
N GLY A 227 -16.15 17.12 6.61
CA GLY A 227 -15.02 16.20 6.70
C GLY A 227 -13.65 16.86 6.44
N PRO A 228 -12.55 16.07 6.39
CA PRO A 228 -11.27 16.61 5.95
C PRO A 228 -11.39 16.97 4.46
N GLY A 229 -10.67 18.00 4.00
CA GLY A 229 -10.56 18.23 2.55
C GLY A 229 -9.80 17.09 1.87
N GLU A 230 -9.96 16.98 0.54
CA GLU A 230 -9.14 16.09 -0.28
C GLU A 230 -7.65 16.38 -0.08
N LEU A 231 -6.87 15.31 0.03
CA LEU A 231 -5.42 15.43 0.09
C LEU A 231 -4.83 15.57 -1.30
N ARG A 232 -3.70 16.29 -1.41
CA ARG A 232 -3.02 16.44 -2.69
C ARG A 232 -2.12 15.22 -2.96
N PRO A 233 -2.34 14.47 -4.05
CA PRO A 233 -1.58 13.25 -4.34
C PRO A 233 -0.08 13.52 -4.52
N PRO A 234 0.81 12.67 -3.97
CA PRO A 234 2.24 12.95 -3.94
C PRO A 234 2.92 12.93 -5.31
N ASN A 235 2.35 12.21 -6.28
CA ASN A 235 2.87 12.14 -7.63
C ASN A 235 1.98 12.86 -8.66
N GLY A 236 0.93 13.54 -8.21
CA GLY A 236 0.03 14.33 -9.06
C GLY A 236 -1.02 13.52 -9.83
N GLU A 237 -1.15 12.22 -9.56
CA GLU A 237 -2.01 11.30 -10.32
C GLU A 237 -3.02 10.64 -9.39
N THR A 238 -4.13 11.31 -9.06
CA THR A 238 -5.13 10.85 -8.07
C THR A 238 -5.44 9.36 -8.15
N GLY A 239 -5.80 8.86 -9.34
CA GLY A 239 -6.15 7.44 -9.52
C GLY A 239 -4.98 6.47 -9.29
N VAL A 240 -3.77 6.83 -9.70
CA VAL A 240 -2.59 5.93 -9.57
C VAL A 240 -1.94 6.05 -8.20
N ASP A 241 -1.89 7.25 -7.62
CA ASP A 241 -1.47 7.48 -6.25
C ASP A 241 -2.38 6.73 -5.26
N GLY A 242 -3.70 6.75 -5.49
CA GLY A 242 -4.66 5.93 -4.73
C GLY A 242 -4.41 4.43 -4.93
N MET A 243 -4.23 4.01 -6.19
CA MET A 243 -3.95 2.63 -6.55
C MET A 243 -2.68 2.08 -5.89
N VAL A 244 -1.66 2.91 -5.62
CA VAL A 244 -0.45 2.47 -4.89
C VAL A 244 -0.78 1.98 -3.48
N SER A 245 -1.68 2.66 -2.75
CA SER A 245 -2.08 2.20 -1.42
C SER A 245 -2.79 0.85 -1.49
N VAL A 246 -3.65 0.66 -2.50
CA VAL A 246 -4.34 -0.63 -2.74
C VAL A 246 -3.34 -1.72 -3.14
N ILE A 247 -2.36 -1.44 -3.99
CA ILE A 247 -1.28 -2.39 -4.30
C ILE A 247 -0.52 -2.76 -3.02
N GLY A 248 -0.22 -1.81 -2.15
CA GLY A 248 0.42 -2.08 -0.86
C GLY A 248 -0.42 -3.00 0.03
N HIS A 249 -1.72 -2.72 0.12
CA HIS A 249 -2.70 -3.55 0.84
C HIS A 249 -2.68 -5.00 0.32
N GLU A 250 -2.97 -5.19 -0.96
CA GLU A 250 -3.08 -6.53 -1.56
C GLU A 250 -1.76 -7.30 -1.53
N LEU A 251 -0.63 -6.60 -1.66
CA LEU A 251 0.69 -7.21 -1.52
C LEU A 251 0.95 -7.69 -0.09
N ALA A 252 0.59 -6.90 0.93
CA ALA A 252 0.76 -7.32 2.32
C ALA A 252 -0.08 -8.56 2.64
N GLU A 253 -1.30 -8.60 2.13
CA GLU A 253 -2.22 -9.72 2.31
C GLU A 253 -1.75 -10.97 1.58
N VAL A 254 -1.49 -10.90 0.27
CA VAL A 254 -1.05 -12.09 -0.51
C VAL A 254 0.28 -12.68 -0.02
N VAL A 255 1.20 -11.89 0.53
CA VAL A 255 2.47 -12.44 1.05
C VAL A 255 2.29 -13.12 2.40
N SER A 256 1.34 -12.63 3.21
CA SER A 256 1.02 -13.19 4.53
C SER A 256 -0.03 -14.31 4.46
N ASN A 257 -0.82 -14.37 3.39
CA ASN A 257 -1.90 -15.32 3.19
C ASN A 257 -2.08 -15.78 1.72
N PRO A 258 -1.02 -16.28 1.06
CA PRO A 258 -1.02 -16.57 -0.38
C PRO A 258 -2.08 -17.57 -0.85
N LEU A 259 -2.53 -18.48 0.02
CA LEU A 259 -3.49 -19.54 -0.29
C LEU A 259 -4.79 -19.44 0.54
N ILE A 260 -5.05 -18.29 1.17
CA ILE A 260 -6.26 -18.03 1.98
C ILE A 260 -6.41 -19.03 3.15
N ASN A 261 -5.29 -19.40 3.77
CA ASN A 261 -5.23 -20.33 4.88
C ASN A 261 -4.06 -20.09 5.86
N ALA A 262 -3.42 -18.92 5.85
CA ALA A 262 -2.29 -18.59 6.72
C ALA A 262 -2.66 -17.55 7.77
N TRP A 263 -2.60 -16.24 7.50
CA TRP A 263 -2.87 -15.21 8.51
C TRP A 263 -4.18 -14.47 8.25
N TYR A 264 -5.15 -14.59 9.16
CA TYR A 264 -6.39 -13.83 9.17
C TYR A 264 -7.07 -13.85 10.54
N ALA A 265 -7.98 -12.91 10.79
CA ALA A 265 -8.71 -12.79 12.03
C ALA A 265 -9.92 -13.73 12.09
N GLY A 266 -10.15 -14.32 13.26
CA GLY A 266 -11.26 -15.26 13.46
C GLY A 266 -10.92 -16.70 13.08
N GLU A 267 -11.95 -17.55 13.00
CA GLU A 267 -11.83 -18.98 12.67
C GLU A 267 -12.48 -19.33 11.32
N ASP A 268 -13.29 -18.43 10.76
CA ASP A 268 -14.02 -18.66 9.52
C ASP A 268 -13.18 -18.25 8.29
N PRO A 269 -12.79 -19.20 7.42
CA PRO A 269 -12.02 -18.91 6.22
C PRO A 269 -12.87 -18.33 5.07
N THR A 270 -14.20 -18.21 5.21
CA THR A 270 -15.07 -17.80 4.10
C THR A 270 -15.04 -16.30 3.81
N ALA A 271 -14.69 -15.48 4.82
CA ALA A 271 -14.49 -14.04 4.70
C ALA A 271 -13.36 -13.60 5.67
N PRO A 272 -12.10 -14.01 5.40
CA PRO A 272 -10.99 -13.73 6.29
C PRO A 272 -10.75 -12.22 6.34
N THR A 273 -10.74 -11.64 7.55
CA THR A 273 -10.28 -10.26 7.74
C THR A 273 -8.77 -10.30 7.95
N GLU A 274 -8.01 -9.76 7.01
CA GLU A 274 -6.56 -9.89 6.93
C GLU A 274 -5.81 -8.65 7.42
N ILE A 275 -4.48 -8.67 7.28
CA ILE A 275 -3.59 -7.69 7.91
C ILE A 275 -3.70 -6.29 7.30
N GLY A 276 -4.19 -6.18 6.05
CA GLY A 276 -4.50 -4.93 5.37
C GLY A 276 -5.88 -4.43 5.77
N ASP A 277 -6.88 -5.30 5.74
CA ASP A 277 -8.28 -5.01 6.13
C ASP A 277 -8.40 -4.34 7.49
N LEU A 278 -7.66 -4.84 8.50
CA LEU A 278 -7.71 -4.32 9.86
C LEU A 278 -7.29 -2.85 9.98
N CYS A 279 -6.59 -2.33 8.97
CA CYS A 279 -5.97 -1.01 8.96
C CYS A 279 -6.42 -0.13 7.80
N GLU A 280 -7.51 -0.52 7.12
CA GLU A 280 -8.06 0.23 6.01
C GLU A 280 -8.29 1.70 6.40
N GLY A 281 -7.74 2.61 5.59
CA GLY A 281 -7.90 4.05 5.78
C GLY A 281 -7.04 4.69 6.88
N LEU A 282 -6.16 3.95 7.58
CA LEU A 282 -5.22 4.49 8.55
C LEU A 282 -3.87 4.76 7.89
N TYR A 283 -3.40 6.01 7.94
CA TYR A 283 -2.15 6.45 7.29
C TYR A 283 -1.15 7.09 8.27
N GLY A 284 -1.53 7.29 9.53
CA GLY A 284 -0.70 7.98 10.52
C GLY A 284 -1.27 7.91 11.95
N SER A 285 -0.45 8.30 12.94
CA SER A 285 -0.88 8.43 14.34
C SER A 285 -2.01 9.46 14.47
N GLY A 286 -2.98 9.25 15.36
CA GLY A 286 -4.18 10.09 15.40
C GLY A 286 -5.28 9.64 14.44
N GLY A 287 -5.16 8.47 13.83
CA GLY A 287 -6.12 7.90 12.87
C GLY A 287 -7.16 6.98 13.51
N GLY A 288 -7.89 6.23 12.68
CA GLY A 288 -8.94 5.29 13.11
C GLY A 288 -10.33 5.93 13.17
N GLY A 289 -11.40 5.14 13.16
CA GLY A 289 -12.79 5.64 13.24
C GLY A 289 -13.18 6.61 12.11
N GLY A 290 -12.61 6.46 10.91
CA GLY A 290 -12.84 7.36 9.77
C GLY A 290 -11.91 8.58 9.71
N TYR A 291 -10.80 8.56 10.45
CA TYR A 291 -9.74 9.57 10.43
C TYR A 291 -8.46 8.95 9.85
N ILE A 292 -7.79 9.65 8.93
CA ILE A 292 -6.57 9.13 8.29
C ILE A 292 -5.33 9.21 9.19
N GLY A 293 -5.35 10.07 10.21
CA GLY A 293 -4.20 10.35 11.07
C GLY A 293 -3.22 11.40 10.52
N GLN A 294 -2.10 11.54 11.20
CA GLN A 294 -1.07 12.53 10.90
C GLN A 294 -0.16 12.07 9.76
N VAL A 295 -0.09 12.86 8.70
CA VAL A 295 0.72 12.61 7.50
C VAL A 295 1.69 13.78 7.26
N MET A 296 2.69 13.59 6.43
CA MET A 296 3.60 14.66 6.02
C MET A 296 3.03 15.43 4.84
N ARG A 297 3.36 16.73 4.76
CA ARG A 297 3.05 17.62 3.65
C ARG A 297 4.31 18.36 3.23
N ASP A 298 4.57 18.43 1.93
CA ASP A 298 5.67 19.22 1.38
C ASP A 298 5.26 20.66 1.01
N ARG A 299 6.23 21.47 0.58
CA ARG A 299 6.01 22.87 0.19
C ARG A 299 5.04 23.06 -0.97
N GLU A 300 4.85 22.04 -1.82
CA GLU A 300 3.86 22.05 -2.90
C GLU A 300 2.47 21.61 -2.41
N GLY A 301 2.33 21.30 -1.13
CA GLY A 301 1.10 20.80 -0.52
C GLY A 301 0.84 19.32 -0.76
N LYS A 302 1.75 18.61 -1.44
CA LYS A 302 1.65 17.16 -1.67
C LYS A 302 1.79 16.41 -0.34
N THR A 303 0.93 15.43 -0.14
CA THR A 303 0.85 14.68 1.13
C THR A 303 1.31 13.24 0.97
N PHE A 304 2.05 12.75 1.95
CA PHE A 304 2.68 11.44 1.92
C PHE A 304 2.95 10.96 3.36
N ASN A 305 3.18 9.66 3.55
CA ASN A 305 3.63 9.12 4.83
C ASN A 305 4.92 8.31 4.71
N MET A 306 5.41 8.08 3.48
CA MET A 306 6.62 7.31 3.21
C MET A 306 7.39 7.88 2.02
N ASN A 307 8.72 7.83 2.10
CA ASN A 307 9.62 8.04 0.98
C ASN A 307 9.97 6.71 0.32
N GLY A 308 10.30 6.77 -0.96
CA GLY A 308 10.75 5.62 -1.72
C GLY A 308 11.87 5.94 -2.69
N LYS A 309 12.13 4.98 -3.58
CA LYS A 309 13.21 4.99 -4.55
C LYS A 309 13.19 6.25 -5.41
N GLY A 310 14.37 6.82 -5.66
CA GLY A 310 14.53 7.97 -6.55
C GLY A 310 13.85 9.24 -6.06
N GLY A 311 13.59 9.38 -4.76
CA GLY A 311 12.92 10.55 -4.19
C GLY A 311 11.39 10.56 -4.38
N ARG A 312 10.80 9.44 -4.80
CA ARG A 312 9.36 9.26 -4.82
C ARG A 312 8.77 9.36 -3.42
N LYS A 313 7.55 9.86 -3.35
CA LYS A 313 6.76 9.96 -2.12
C LYS A 313 5.48 9.15 -2.32
N PHE A 314 5.05 8.49 -1.27
CA PHE A 314 3.87 7.63 -1.29
C PHE A 314 3.03 7.87 -0.04
N LEU A 315 1.71 7.72 -0.19
CA LEU A 315 0.77 7.65 0.91
C LEU A 315 0.16 6.26 0.87
N VAL A 316 0.53 5.41 1.82
CA VAL A 316 0.13 4.00 1.86
C VAL A 316 -0.46 3.71 3.23
N GLN A 317 -1.58 2.99 3.26
CA GLN A 317 -2.18 2.61 4.54
C GLN A 317 -1.19 1.83 5.41
N TRP A 318 -1.37 1.91 6.71
CA TRP A 318 -0.70 1.06 7.67
C TRP A 318 -1.20 -0.38 7.54
N ILE A 319 -0.43 -1.31 8.11
CA ILE A 319 -0.80 -2.73 8.18
C ILE A 319 -0.71 -3.20 9.63
N TRP A 320 -1.47 -4.23 9.96
CA TRP A 320 -1.55 -4.73 11.33
C TRP A 320 -0.18 -5.24 11.77
N ASN A 321 0.30 -4.75 12.91
CA ASN A 321 1.52 -5.23 13.53
C ASN A 321 1.15 -6.27 14.62
N PRO A 322 1.54 -7.56 14.45
CA PRO A 322 1.11 -8.62 15.35
C PRO A 322 1.73 -8.50 16.75
N ASN A 323 2.88 -7.83 16.87
CA ASN A 323 3.55 -7.61 18.15
C ASN A 323 2.91 -6.46 18.93
N LEU A 324 2.53 -5.39 18.23
CA LEU A 324 1.86 -4.24 18.84
C LEU A 324 0.37 -4.48 19.06
N LYS A 325 -0.22 -5.44 18.32
CA LYS A 325 -1.68 -5.66 18.23
C LYS A 325 -2.42 -4.37 17.86
N ALA A 326 -1.86 -3.66 16.89
CA ALA A 326 -2.37 -2.39 16.39
C ALA A 326 -1.86 -2.15 14.97
N CYS A 327 -2.55 -1.28 14.23
CA CYS A 327 -2.05 -0.75 12.97
C CYS A 327 -0.80 0.09 13.19
N SER A 328 0.22 -0.08 12.36
CA SER A 328 1.48 0.64 12.52
C SER A 328 2.12 0.93 11.17
N GLY A 329 2.82 2.06 11.11
CA GLY A 329 3.65 2.44 9.98
C GLY A 329 4.83 3.31 10.41
N PRO A 330 5.77 3.57 9.48
CA PRO A 330 7.06 4.18 9.79
C PRO A 330 6.95 5.66 10.19
N ASN A 331 5.85 6.34 9.87
CA ASN A 331 5.55 7.69 10.33
C ASN A 331 4.84 7.75 11.69
N SER A 332 4.77 6.64 12.44
CA SER A 332 4.25 6.63 13.81
C SER A 332 5.05 7.58 14.70
N VAL A 333 4.36 8.41 15.48
CA VAL A 333 4.97 9.34 16.45
C VAL A 333 4.80 8.91 17.90
N ASP A 334 4.18 7.76 18.12
CA ASP A 334 3.85 7.12 19.40
C ASP A 334 4.35 5.67 19.50
#